data_AF-A0AB34FLB7-F1
#
_entry.id   AF-A0AB34FLB7-F1
#
_cell.length_a   1.000
_cell.length_b   1.000
_cell.length_c   1.000
_cell.angle_alpha   90.00
_cell.angle_beta   90.00
_cell.angle_gamma   90.00
#
_symmetry.space_group_name_H-M   'P 1'
#
loop_
_entity.id
_entity.type
_entity.pdbx_description
1 polymer ?
#
loop_
_entity_poly.entity_id
_entity_poly.type
_entity_poly.pdbx_seq_one_letter_code
_entity_poly.pdbx_strand_id
1 'polypeptide(L)'
;MSDLAVDSSPIVLCIDTSIKVTNNNNIVCIRDTPADNAKEIVEAVVKAMRDYSAGNIGLPMIDDDGRPRPIEIKIHAGIMLEGSTNFVGGKETLNQYLKQKIAWLRIQRGQGAST
;
A
#
# COMPACT_ATOMS: atom_id res chain seq x y z
N MET A 1 29.50 24.76 17.78
CA MET A 1 28.32 24.52 18.65
C MET A 1 27.53 23.41 17.98
N SER A 2 27.56 22.22 18.56
CA SER A 2 26.78 21.07 18.11
C SER A 2 25.32 21.31 18.44
N ASP A 3 24.47 21.36 17.41
CA ASP A 3 23.02 21.28 17.56
C ASP A 3 22.69 20.00 18.33
N LEU A 4 22.44 20.15 19.63
CA LEU A 4 21.82 19.12 20.44
C LEU A 4 20.44 18.94 19.82
N ALA A 5 20.25 17.82 19.10
CA ALA A 5 18.94 17.40 18.67
C ALA A 5 18.05 17.40 19.91
N VAL A 6 17.20 18.41 20.02
CA VAL A 6 16.17 18.48 21.05
C VAL A 6 15.38 17.19 20.87
N ASP A 7 15.25 16.44 21.97
CA ASP A 7 14.54 15.18 22.03
C ASP A 7 13.05 15.44 21.81
N SER A 8 12.68 15.77 20.58
CA SER A 8 11.28 15.94 20.19
C SER A 8 10.63 14.58 20.31
N SER A 9 9.43 14.51 20.91
CA SER A 9 8.66 13.28 21.01
C SER A 9 7.66 13.20 19.85
N PRO A 10 8.04 12.82 18.61
CA PRO A 10 7.10 12.83 17.50
C PRO A 10 6.00 11.81 17.71
N ILE A 11 4.83 12.10 17.13
CA ILE A 11 3.81 11.09 16.90
C ILE A 11 4.13 10.45 15.55
N VAL A 12 4.47 9.16 15.55
CA VAL A 12 4.84 8.43 14.33
C VAL A 12 3.69 7.51 13.92
N LEU A 13 3.15 7.73 12.71
CA LEU A 13 2.16 6.88 12.07
C LEU A 13 2.84 6.07 10.97
N CYS A 14 2.89 4.75 11.12
CA CYS A 14 3.37 3.85 10.09
C CYS A 14 2.21 3.09 9.46
N ILE A 15 2.09 3.15 8.13
CA ILE A 15 1.05 2.48 7.36
C ILE A 15 1.74 1.64 6.30
N ASP A 16 1.57 0.33 6.41
CA ASP A 16 2.05 -0.62 5.40
C ASP A 16 0.85 -1.31 4.77
N THR A 17 0.63 -1.02 3.49
CA THR A 17 -0.38 -1.64 2.64
C THR A 17 0.29 -2.40 1.48
N SER A 18 1.60 -2.62 1.56
CA SER A 18 2.38 -3.20 0.48
C SER A 18 1.95 -4.63 0.16
N ILE A 19 2.07 -5.00 -1.11
CA ILE A 19 1.76 -6.34 -1.60
C ILE A 19 3.05 -6.95 -2.13
N LYS A 20 3.45 -8.08 -1.55
CA LYS A 20 4.55 -8.89 -2.06
C LYS A 20 4.02 -10.18 -2.68
N VAL A 21 4.25 -10.37 -3.97
CA VAL A 21 3.93 -11.60 -4.70
C VAL A 21 5.25 -12.31 -5.03
N THR A 22 5.35 -13.57 -4.61
CA THR A 22 6.55 -14.41 -4.79
C THR A 22 6.21 -15.65 -5.61
N ASN A 23 7.24 -16.33 -6.13
CA ASN A 23 7.12 -17.50 -7.01
C ASN A 23 6.52 -17.16 -8.39
N ASN A 24 6.04 -18.18 -9.10
CA ASN A 24 5.62 -18.07 -10.49
C ASN A 24 4.10 -18.26 -10.61
N ASN A 25 3.55 -17.77 -11.73
CA ASN A 25 2.17 -18.06 -12.18
C ASN A 25 1.04 -17.58 -11.25
N ASN A 26 1.30 -16.59 -10.40
CA ASN A 26 0.28 -15.99 -9.56
C ASN A 26 -0.67 -15.11 -10.37
N ILE A 27 -1.94 -15.07 -9.98
CA ILE A 27 -2.94 -14.14 -10.51
C ILE A 27 -3.60 -13.46 -9.32
N VAL A 28 -3.31 -12.18 -9.12
CA VAL A 28 -3.86 -11.38 -8.03
C VAL A 28 -4.75 -10.29 -8.63
N CYS A 29 -6.05 -10.38 -8.34
CA CYS A 29 -7.00 -9.34 -8.67
C CYS A 29 -7.14 -8.39 -7.48
N ILE A 30 -6.68 -7.15 -7.62
CA ILE A 30 -6.85 -6.13 -6.59
C ILE A 30 -8.01 -5.20 -6.97
N ARG A 31 -8.85 -4.86 -5.97
CA ARG A 31 -9.95 -3.90 -6.16
C ARG A 31 -9.41 -2.47 -6.13
N ASP A 32 -8.68 -2.15 -5.06
CA ASP A 32 -8.04 -0.86 -4.83
C ASP A 32 -6.52 -1.07 -4.73
N THR A 33 -5.74 -0.05 -5.07
CA THR A 33 -4.29 -0.14 -4.96
C THR A 33 -3.85 -0.03 -3.50
N PRO A 34 -2.66 -0.55 -3.13
CA PRO A 34 -2.05 -0.24 -1.85
C PRO A 34 -2.05 1.25 -1.48
N ALA A 35 -1.87 2.13 -2.47
CA ALA A 35 -1.90 3.57 -2.27
C ALA A 35 -3.30 4.10 -1.90
N ASP A 36 -4.35 3.58 -2.55
CA ASP A 36 -5.74 3.94 -2.23
C ASP A 36 -6.08 3.53 -0.79
N ASN A 37 -5.73 2.30 -0.41
CA ASN A 37 -5.92 1.82 0.96
C ASN A 37 -5.14 2.67 1.98
N ALA A 38 -3.88 3.00 1.68
CA ALA A 38 -3.07 3.82 2.57
C ALA A 38 -3.68 5.21 2.76
N LYS A 39 -4.21 5.82 1.69
CA LYS A 39 -4.89 7.10 1.73
C LYS A 39 -6.10 7.06 2.66
N GLU A 40 -6.99 6.08 2.49
CA GLU A 40 -8.19 5.94 3.33
C GLU A 40 -7.82 5.78 4.82
N ILE A 41 -6.78 5.00 5.11
CA ILE A 41 -6.28 4.81 6.48
C ILE A 41 -5.73 6.13 7.04
N VAL A 42 -4.88 6.85 6.29
CA VAL A 42 -4.33 8.15 6.72
C VAL A 42 -5.46 9.13 7.00
N GLU A 43 -6.43 9.26 6.10
CA GLU A 43 -7.53 10.22 6.25
C GLU A 43 -8.37 9.91 7.50
N ALA A 44 -8.68 8.63 7.73
CA ALA A 44 -9.41 8.20 8.92
C ALA A 44 -8.62 8.49 10.22
N VAL A 45 -7.32 8.21 10.23
CA VAL A 45 -6.47 8.44 11.40
C VAL A 45 -6.29 9.92 11.67
N VAL A 46 -5.98 10.74 10.65
CA VAL A 46 -5.84 12.20 10.79
C VAL A 46 -7.15 12.82 11.27
N LYS A 47 -8.29 12.35 10.76
CA LYS A 47 -9.60 12.79 11.23
C LYS A 47 -9.80 12.45 12.71
N ALA A 48 -9.53 11.21 13.12
CA ALA A 48 -9.60 10.82 14.51
C ALA A 48 -8.65 11.64 15.39
N MET A 49 -7.42 11.89 14.97
CA MET A 49 -6.48 12.73 15.71
C MET A 49 -7.06 14.14 15.92
N ARG A 50 -7.60 14.77 14.87
CA ARG A 50 -8.23 16.11 15.00
C ARG A 50 -9.42 16.10 15.94
N ASP A 51 -10.32 15.14 15.78
CA ASP A 51 -11.57 15.04 16.55
C ASP A 51 -11.31 14.81 18.04
N TYR A 52 -10.28 14.03 18.40
CA TYR A 52 -9.94 13.72 19.78
C TYR A 52 -8.97 14.73 20.44
N SER A 53 -8.24 15.55 19.66
CA SER A 53 -7.27 16.52 20.20
C SER A 53 -7.90 17.78 20.81
N ALA A 54 -9.13 18.13 20.41
CA ALA A 54 -9.81 19.33 20.87
C ALA A 54 -10.67 19.04 22.12
N GLY A 55 -10.06 19.07 23.30
CA GLY A 55 -10.75 19.51 24.53
C GLY A 55 -11.55 18.49 25.36
N ASN A 56 -11.18 17.20 25.42
CA ASN A 56 -11.22 16.34 26.64
C ASN A 56 -11.31 14.85 26.27
N ILE A 57 -10.30 13.97 26.37
CA ILE A 57 -9.03 13.91 27.12
C ILE A 57 -7.98 13.32 26.14
N GLY A 58 -7.72 14.04 25.04
CA GLY A 58 -7.13 13.54 23.79
C GLY A 58 -5.68 13.05 23.78
N LEU A 59 -5.20 12.73 22.56
CA LEU A 59 -3.78 12.53 22.28
C LEU A 59 -2.99 13.78 22.72
N PRO A 60 -1.96 13.65 23.57
CA PRO A 60 -1.15 14.79 23.98
C PRO A 60 -0.40 15.32 22.76
N MET A 61 -0.77 16.53 22.31
CA MET A 61 -0.22 17.21 21.14
C MET A 61 0.88 18.21 21.48
N ILE A 62 1.16 18.40 22.77
CA ILE A 62 2.23 19.24 23.29
C ILE A 62 3.22 18.31 24.00
N ASP A 63 4.53 18.51 23.76
CA ASP A 63 5.58 17.77 24.44
C ASP A 63 5.88 18.32 25.86
N ASP A 64 6.80 17.67 26.56
CA ASP A 64 7.17 18.03 27.94
C ASP A 64 7.83 19.43 28.03
N ASP A 65 8.34 19.95 26.91
CA ASP A 65 8.91 21.30 26.79
C ASP A 65 7.86 22.36 26.39
N GLY A 66 6.59 21.99 26.27
CA GLY A 66 5.51 22.90 25.91
C GLY A 66 5.41 23.22 24.41
N ARG A 67 6.12 22.47 23.55
CA ARG A 67 6.12 22.67 22.09
C ARG A 67 5.13 21.73 21.41
N PRO A 68 4.58 22.11 20.23
CA PRO A 68 3.76 21.18 19.45
C PRO A 68 4.57 19.94 19.04
N ARG A 69 4.01 18.75 19.30
CA ARG A 69 4.63 17.48 18.90
C ARG A 69 4.63 17.34 17.37
N PRO A 70 5.78 17.06 16.74
CA PRO A 70 5.83 16.78 15.31
C PRO A 70 5.02 15.51 14.97
N ILE A 71 4.42 15.47 13.78
CA ILE A 71 3.76 14.27 13.26
C ILE A 71 4.58 13.75 12.08
N GLU A 72 5.05 12.51 12.19
CA GLU A 72 5.75 11.81 11.12
C GLU A 72 4.85 10.70 10.56
N ILE A 73 4.64 10.69 9.24
CA ILE A 73 3.83 9.67 8.57
C ILE A 73 4.72 8.88 7.61
N LYS A 74 4.85 7.58 7.85
CA LYS A 74 5.61 6.63 7.02
C LYS A 74 4.62 5.73 6.30
N ILE A 75 4.69 5.70 4.97
CA ILE A 75 3.77 4.92 4.15
C ILE A 75 4.56 3.97 3.25
N HIS A 76 4.26 2.68 3.36
CA HIS A 76 4.74 1.63 2.47
C HIS A 76 3.55 1.09 1.66
N ALA A 77 3.42 1.55 0.42
CA ALA A 77 2.30 1.20 -0.46
C ALA A 77 2.78 0.63 -1.81
N GLY A 78 3.90 -0.10 -1.78
CA GLY A 78 4.51 -0.69 -2.97
C GLY A 78 3.87 -2.04 -3.35
N ILE A 79 3.96 -2.40 -4.63
CA ILE A 79 3.72 -3.76 -5.10
C ILE A 79 5.08 -4.34 -5.54
N MET A 80 5.52 -5.40 -4.88
CA MET A 80 6.73 -6.13 -5.23
C MET A 80 6.36 -7.45 -5.90
N LEU A 81 6.84 -7.62 -7.13
CA LEU A 81 6.62 -8.81 -7.95
C LEU A 81 7.95 -9.53 -8.16
N GLU A 82 8.07 -10.73 -7.59
CA GLU A 82 9.21 -11.62 -7.78
C GLU A 82 8.78 -12.86 -8.55
N GLY A 83 9.64 -13.40 -9.40
CA GLY A 83 9.37 -14.58 -10.23
C GLY A 83 8.78 -14.26 -11.61
N SER A 84 8.22 -15.27 -12.27
CA SER A 84 7.82 -15.21 -13.68
C SER A 84 6.33 -15.47 -13.89
N THR A 85 5.77 -14.87 -14.94
CA THR A 85 4.38 -15.12 -15.38
C THR A 85 3.31 -14.73 -14.33
N ASN A 86 3.64 -13.79 -13.44
CA ASN A 86 2.71 -13.25 -12.46
C ASN A 86 1.84 -12.15 -13.09
N PHE A 87 0.59 -12.07 -12.65
CA PHE A 87 -0.33 -11.00 -12.99
C PHE A 87 -0.81 -10.33 -11.69
N VAL A 88 -0.71 -9.01 -11.62
CA VAL A 88 -1.34 -8.19 -10.58
C VAL A 88 -2.06 -7.05 -11.26
N GLY A 89 -3.35 -6.87 -10.96
CA GLY A 89 -4.11 -5.78 -11.54
C GLY A 89 -5.59 -5.82 -11.18
N GLY A 90 -6.32 -4.83 -11.70
CA GLY A 90 -7.76 -4.75 -11.56
C GLY A 90 -8.51 -5.80 -12.38
N LYS A 91 -9.81 -5.91 -12.11
CA LYS A 91 -10.70 -6.87 -12.78
C LYS A 91 -10.70 -6.72 -14.30
N GLU A 92 -10.67 -5.50 -14.82
CA GLU A 92 -10.70 -5.24 -16.26
C GLU A 92 -9.41 -5.72 -16.95
N THR A 93 -8.25 -5.34 -16.41
CA THR A 93 -6.95 -5.81 -16.90
C THR A 93 -6.80 -7.33 -16.76
N LEU A 94 -7.37 -7.93 -15.70
CA LEU A 94 -7.39 -9.38 -15.53
C LEU A 94 -8.19 -10.06 -16.64
N ASN A 95 -9.39 -9.56 -16.94
CA ASN A 95 -10.23 -10.13 -18.00
C ASN A 95 -9.52 -10.05 -19.37
N GLN A 96 -8.84 -8.94 -19.65
CA GLN A 96 -8.05 -8.79 -20.87
C GLN A 96 -6.88 -9.78 -20.92
N TYR A 97 -6.12 -9.89 -19.82
CA TYR A 97 -5.02 -10.85 -19.69
C TYR A 97 -5.49 -12.30 -19.90
N LEU A 98 -6.61 -12.70 -19.29
CA LEU A 98 -7.17 -14.03 -19.43
C LEU A 98 -7.64 -14.31 -20.88
N LYS A 99 -8.30 -13.34 -21.53
CA LYS A 99 -8.70 -13.48 -22.94
C LYS A 99 -7.50 -13.71 -23.85
N GLN A 100 -6.44 -12.91 -23.69
CA GLN A 100 -5.19 -13.06 -24.46
C GLN A 100 -4.53 -14.41 -24.21
N LYS A 101 -4.44 -14.84 -22.93
CA LYS A 101 -3.85 -16.12 -22.55
C LYS A 101 -4.61 -17.31 -23.14
N ILE A 102 -5.94 -17.29 -23.10
CA ILE A 102 -6.79 -18.33 -23.69
C ILE A 102 -6.63 -18.36 -25.22
N ALA A 103 -6.60 -17.20 -25.88
CA ALA A 103 -6.40 -17.12 -27.33
C ALA A 103 -5.04 -17.71 -27.73
N TRP A 104 -3.98 -17.35 -27.01
CA TRP A 104 -2.64 -17.90 -27.23
C TRP A 104 -2.57 -19.42 -27.06
N LEU A 105 -3.17 -19.96 -25.99
CA LEU A 105 -3.22 -21.41 -25.75
C LEU A 105 -3.97 -22.17 -26.85
N ARG A 106 -5.00 -21.58 -27.45
CA ARG A 106 -5.75 -22.19 -28.56
C ARG A 106 -4.90 -22.29 -29.84
N ILE A 107 -4.12 -21.25 -30.15
CA ILE A 107 -3.23 -21.23 -31.32
C ILE A 107 -2.16 -22.33 -31.18
N GLN A 108 -1.54 -22.45 -30.01
CA GLN A 108 -0.52 -23.48 -29.78
C GLN A 108 -1.07 -24.91 -29.91
N ARG A 109 -2.28 -25.15 -29.41
CA ARG A 109 -2.95 -26.47 -29.54
C ARG A 109 -3.32 -26.81 -30.98
N GLY A 110 -3.68 -25.81 -31.79
CA GLY A 110 -3.97 -26.01 -33.22
C GLY A 110 -2.73 -26.35 -34.05
N GLN A 111 -1.54 -25.90 -33.63
CA GLN A 111 -0.27 -26.18 -34.31
C GLN A 111 0.36 -27.52 -33.92
N GLY A 112 0.01 -28.08 -32.76
CA GLY A 112 0.52 -29.38 -32.29
C GLY A 112 -0.22 -30.62 -32.81
N ALA A 113 -1.23 -30.47 -33.67
CA ALA A 113 -2.04 -31.56 -34.22
C ALA A 113 -1.67 -31.94 -35.68
N SER A 114 -0.52 -31.45 -36.17
CA SER A 114 -0.05 -31.66 -37.55
C SER A 114 1.35 -32.29 -37.57
N THR A 115 1.48 -33.44 -36.94
CA THR A 115 2.62 -34.38 -37.06
C THR A 115 2.12 -35.78 -36.81
#